data_AF-A0A359E3E3-F1
#
_entry.id   AF-A0A359E3E3-F1
#
_cell.length_a   1.000
_cell.length_b   1.000
_cell.length_c   1.000
_cell.angle_alpha   90.00
_cell.angle_beta   90.00
_cell.angle_gamma   90.00
#
_symmetry.space_group_name_H-M   'P 1'
#
loop_
_entity.id
_entity.type
_entity.pdbx_description
1 polymer ?
#
loop_
_entity_poly.entity_id
_entity_poly.type
_entity_poly.pdbx_seq_one_letter_code
_entity_poly.pdbx_strand_id
1 'polypeptide(L)'
;LKDDESTRTRIADSLETAFQEGQGRCSIKMKDGEELSFSERFEMDGIEFTEPTPQMFSFNNPFGACDNCEGIGKVSGIDEDLVIPEYQKTIRNGTIAPFDSQKFSMHLRDLIKVCAREKYSIDTAYADLPKEVKDVIWKGKDEYIGI
;
A
#
# COMPACT_ATOMS: atom_id res chain seq x y z
N LEU A 1 29.99 -39.87 13.02
CA LEU A 1 29.55 -40.07 14.42
C LEU A 1 28.96 -41.48 14.50
N LYS A 2 29.05 -42.16 15.65
CA LYS A 2 28.32 -43.42 15.84
C LYS A 2 26.83 -43.06 15.96
N ASP A 3 25.97 -43.69 15.18
CA ASP A 3 24.52 -43.49 15.22
C ASP A 3 23.93 -44.40 16.31
N ASP A 4 24.23 -44.07 17.55
CA ASP A 4 23.69 -44.75 18.73
C ASP A 4 22.83 -43.79 19.55
N GLU A 5 21.91 -44.35 20.32
CA GLU A 5 20.90 -43.59 21.07
C GLU A 5 21.55 -42.58 22.04
N SER A 6 22.65 -42.95 22.69
CA SER A 6 23.35 -42.08 23.64
C SER A 6 23.96 -40.85 22.98
N THR A 7 24.47 -41.01 21.75
CA THR A 7 24.98 -39.90 20.95
C THR A 7 23.85 -38.95 20.56
N ARG A 8 22.67 -39.47 20.20
CA ARG A 8 21.49 -38.65 19.88
C ARG A 8 20.99 -37.85 21.09
N THR A 9 20.91 -38.46 22.27
CA THR A 9 20.49 -37.77 23.50
C THR A 9 21.44 -36.62 23.84
N ARG A 10 22.76 -36.84 23.79
CA ARG A 10 23.73 -35.78 24.06
C ARG A 10 23.63 -34.60 23.08
N ILE A 11 23.37 -34.88 21.80
CA ILE A 11 23.19 -33.84 20.79
C ILE A 11 21.91 -33.05 21.09
N ALA A 12 20.81 -33.73 21.42
CA ALA A 12 19.56 -33.08 21.80
C ALA A 12 19.73 -32.17 23.03
N ASP A 13 20.35 -32.66 24.11
CA ASP A 13 20.61 -31.85 25.33
C ASP A 13 21.45 -30.61 25.03
N SER A 14 22.46 -30.75 24.15
CA SER A 14 23.33 -29.64 23.74
C SER A 14 22.58 -28.61 22.89
N LEU A 15 21.69 -29.07 22.00
CA LEU A 15 20.84 -28.21 21.19
C LEU A 15 19.81 -27.48 22.04
N GLU A 16 19.14 -28.16 22.97
CA GLU A 16 18.20 -27.54 23.92
C GLU A 16 18.87 -26.42 24.71
N THR A 17 20.07 -26.69 25.25
CA THR A 17 20.86 -25.67 25.96
C THR A 17 21.21 -24.50 25.04
N ALA A 18 21.63 -24.77 23.80
CA ALA A 18 21.98 -23.74 22.84
C ALA A 18 20.79 -22.86 22.45
N PHE A 19 19.62 -23.45 22.20
CA PHE A 19 18.39 -22.68 21.93
C PHE A 19 17.96 -21.87 23.16
N GLN A 20 18.00 -22.45 24.36
CA GLN A 20 17.59 -21.75 25.58
C GLN A 20 18.48 -20.53 25.87
N GLU A 21 19.80 -20.70 25.84
CA GLU A 21 20.76 -19.61 26.09
C GLU A 21 20.82 -18.62 24.90
N GLY A 22 20.61 -19.12 23.67
CA GLY A 22 20.53 -18.33 22.45
C GLY A 22 19.18 -17.66 22.21
N GLN A 23 18.26 -17.73 23.18
CA GLN A 23 16.90 -17.17 23.11
C GLN A 23 16.14 -17.62 21.86
N GLY A 24 16.21 -18.89 21.53
CA GLY A 24 15.57 -19.51 20.38
C GLY A 24 16.40 -19.49 19.10
N ARG A 25 17.68 -19.10 19.16
CA ARG A 25 18.64 -19.24 18.06
C ARG A 25 19.75 -20.20 18.43
N CYS A 26 20.19 -21.00 17.46
CA CYS A 26 21.29 -21.94 17.61
C CYS A 26 22.20 -21.86 16.37
N SER A 27 23.52 -21.93 16.56
CA SER A 27 24.44 -22.14 15.45
C SER A 27 25.28 -23.39 15.64
N ILE A 28 25.43 -24.15 14.56
CA ILE A 28 26.21 -25.38 14.51
C ILE A 28 27.44 -25.11 13.67
N LYS A 29 28.60 -25.13 14.31
CA LYS A 29 29.88 -25.01 13.63
C LYS A 29 30.42 -26.37 13.23
N MET A 30 30.55 -26.59 11.93
CA MET A 30 31.10 -27.79 11.31
C MET A 30 32.63 -27.77 11.36
N LYS A 31 33.26 -28.94 11.24
CA LYS A 31 34.72 -29.09 11.37
C LYS A 31 35.51 -28.43 10.23
N ASP A 32 34.89 -28.28 9.07
CA ASP A 32 35.41 -27.58 7.90
C ASP A 32 35.29 -26.06 8.01
N GLY A 33 34.66 -25.55 9.07
CA GLY A 33 34.48 -24.13 9.34
C GLY A 33 33.14 -23.58 8.85
N GLU A 34 32.29 -24.38 8.21
CA GLU A 34 30.92 -23.99 7.87
C GLU A 34 30.09 -23.77 9.15
N GLU A 35 29.23 -22.76 9.15
CA GLU A 35 28.32 -22.48 10.26
C GLU A 35 26.88 -22.50 9.77
N LEU A 36 26.07 -23.37 10.36
CA LEU A 36 24.64 -23.49 10.06
C LEU A 36 23.86 -22.82 11.18
N SER A 37 23.01 -21.85 10.84
CA SER A 37 22.15 -21.16 11.78
C SER A 37 20.73 -21.74 11.76
N PHE A 38 20.16 -21.89 12.94
CA PHE A 38 18.80 -22.38 13.17
C PHE A 38 18.07 -21.42 14.12
N SER A 39 16.76 -21.29 13.93
CA SER A 39 15.88 -20.52 14.81
C SER A 39 14.62 -21.33 15.07
N GLU A 40 14.14 -21.34 16.31
CA GLU A 40 12.82 -21.88 16.68
C GLU A 40 11.71 -20.83 16.57
N ARG A 41 12.09 -19.56 16.36
CA ARG A 41 11.15 -18.47 16.17
C ARG A 41 10.60 -18.47 14.77
N PHE A 42 9.39 -17.94 14.61
CA PHE A 42 8.82 -17.68 13.30
C PHE A 42 9.43 -16.38 12.75
N GLU A 43 10.68 -16.44 12.26
CA GLU A 43 11.44 -15.28 11.80
C GLU A 43 12.22 -15.54 10.51
N MET A 44 12.47 -14.49 9.73
CA MET A 44 13.32 -14.53 8.54
C MET A 44 13.85 -13.12 8.26
N ASP A 45 15.10 -13.01 7.81
CA ASP A 45 15.74 -11.74 7.41
C ASP A 45 15.68 -10.62 8.48
N GLY A 46 15.69 -11.00 9.77
CA GLY A 46 15.60 -10.07 10.89
C GLY A 46 14.19 -9.57 11.21
N ILE A 47 13.18 -10.14 10.57
CA ILE A 47 11.76 -9.87 10.81
C ILE A 47 11.18 -11.03 11.60
N GLU A 48 10.57 -10.72 12.74
CA GLU A 48 9.80 -11.67 13.53
C GLU A 48 8.33 -11.61 13.10
N PHE A 49 7.76 -12.77 12.77
CA PHE A 49 6.38 -12.92 12.31
C PHE A 49 5.50 -13.44 13.44
N THR A 50 4.22 -13.10 13.41
CA THR A 50 3.23 -13.73 14.28
C THR A 50 2.96 -15.16 13.83
N GLU A 51 2.83 -16.09 14.77
CA GLU A 51 2.47 -17.47 14.44
C GLU A 51 1.13 -17.53 13.71
N PRO A 52 1.03 -18.29 12.61
CA PRO A 52 -0.18 -18.35 11.81
C PRO A 52 -1.31 -19.01 12.58
N THR A 53 -2.42 -18.29 12.77
CA THR A 53 -3.66 -18.84 13.34
C THR A 53 -4.76 -18.86 12.27
N PRO A 54 -5.77 -19.74 12.38
CA PRO A 54 -6.89 -19.75 11.42
C PRO A 54 -7.60 -18.39 11.27
N GLN A 55 -7.56 -17.55 12.31
CA GLN A 55 -8.17 -16.22 12.31
C GLN A 55 -7.48 -15.23 11.38
N MET A 56 -6.16 -15.37 11.17
CA MET A 56 -5.39 -14.53 10.23
C MET A 56 -5.78 -14.76 8.77
N PHE A 57 -6.47 -15.87 8.47
CA PHE A 57 -6.99 -16.16 7.14
C PHE A 57 -8.47 -15.80 6.99
N SER A 58 -9.09 -15.21 8.03
CA SER A 58 -10.47 -14.77 8.01
C SER A 58 -10.56 -13.29 7.75
N PHE A 59 -11.13 -12.91 6.60
CA PHE A 59 -11.42 -11.52 6.26
C PHE A 59 -12.49 -10.89 7.17
N ASN A 60 -13.25 -11.70 7.92
CA ASN A 60 -14.22 -11.23 8.91
C ASN A 60 -13.60 -10.97 10.29
N ASN A 61 -12.30 -11.25 10.46
CA ASN A 61 -11.58 -11.02 11.70
C ASN A 61 -10.56 -9.89 11.50
N PRO A 62 -10.47 -8.89 12.40
CA PRO A 62 -9.46 -7.84 12.31
C PRO A 62 -8.02 -8.35 12.13
N PHE A 63 -7.68 -9.52 12.68
CA PHE A 63 -6.35 -10.12 12.52
C PHE A 63 -6.05 -10.62 11.09
N GLY A 64 -7.08 -10.89 10.29
CA GLY A 64 -6.93 -11.34 8.89
C GLY A 64 -7.47 -10.37 7.85
N ALA A 65 -8.14 -9.31 8.28
CA ALA A 65 -8.67 -8.28 7.40
C ALA A 65 -7.56 -7.34 6.93
N CYS A 66 -7.65 -6.90 5.67
CA CYS A 66 -6.76 -5.85 5.16
C CYS A 66 -7.15 -4.50 5.78
N ASP A 67 -6.20 -3.76 6.33
CA ASP A 67 -6.43 -2.46 6.99
C ASP A 67 -7.05 -1.40 6.08
N ASN A 68 -6.85 -1.50 4.76
CA ASN A 68 -7.34 -0.51 3.82
C ASN A 68 -8.79 -0.74 3.37
N CYS A 69 -9.21 -2.01 3.27
CA CYS A 69 -10.56 -2.36 2.81
C CYS A 69 -11.41 -3.06 3.88
N GLU A 70 -10.86 -3.25 5.08
CA GLU A 70 -11.50 -3.89 6.24
C GLU A 70 -12.11 -5.26 5.90
N GLY A 71 -11.48 -6.01 4.99
CA GLY A 71 -11.94 -7.33 4.56
C GLY A 71 -13.06 -7.33 3.52
N ILE A 72 -13.53 -6.16 3.05
CA ILE A 72 -14.56 -6.04 2.01
C ILE A 72 -14.00 -6.40 0.62
N GLY A 73 -12.70 -6.20 0.42
CA GLY A 73 -12.03 -6.44 -0.86
C GLY A 73 -12.25 -5.33 -1.90
N LYS A 74 -12.84 -4.20 -1.51
CA LYS A 74 -13.02 -3.00 -2.32
C LYS A 74 -12.83 -1.76 -1.46
N VAL A 75 -12.33 -0.69 -2.07
CA VAL A 75 -12.18 0.63 -1.44
C VAL A 75 -12.99 1.66 -2.20
N SER A 76 -13.53 2.64 -1.48
CA SER A 76 -14.22 3.77 -2.08
C SER A 76 -13.19 4.69 -2.77
N GLY A 77 -13.45 5.03 -4.02
CA GLY A 77 -12.62 5.93 -4.80
C GLY A 77 -13.48 6.84 -5.67
N ILE A 78 -12.85 7.83 -6.29
CA ILE A 78 -13.49 8.72 -7.26
C ILE A 78 -13.35 8.08 -8.65
N ASP A 79 -14.46 7.99 -9.37
CA ASP A 79 -14.49 7.50 -10.75
C ASP A 79 -14.33 8.68 -11.72
N GLU A 80 -13.27 8.66 -12.52
CA GLU A 80 -12.98 9.72 -13.51
C GLU A 80 -14.11 9.89 -14.52
N ASP A 81 -14.76 8.81 -14.95
CA ASP A 81 -15.85 8.86 -15.93
C ASP A 81 -17.12 9.47 -15.33
N LEU A 82 -17.32 9.39 -14.01
CA LEU A 82 -18.43 10.07 -13.33
C LEU A 82 -18.14 11.56 -13.11
N VAL A 83 -16.87 11.93 -12.91
CA VAL A 83 -16.48 13.33 -12.76
C VAL A 83 -16.44 14.05 -14.11
N ILE A 84 -16.02 13.35 -15.17
CA ILE A 84 -15.83 13.89 -16.52
C ILE A 84 -16.61 13.01 -17.51
N PRO A 85 -17.95 13.11 -17.54
CA PRO A 85 -18.78 12.24 -18.36
C PRO A 85 -18.62 12.51 -19.86
N GLU A 86 -18.20 13.71 -20.24
CA GLU A 86 -18.10 14.15 -21.64
C GLU A 86 -16.73 14.78 -21.93
N TYR A 87 -15.75 13.96 -22.29
CA TYR A 87 -14.37 14.38 -22.58
C TYR A 87 -14.22 15.40 -23.73
N GLN A 88 -15.25 15.54 -24.58
CA GLN A 88 -15.27 16.50 -25.69
C GLN A 88 -15.68 17.92 -25.25
N LYS A 89 -16.24 18.07 -24.04
CA LYS A 89 -16.56 19.38 -23.49
C LYS A 89 -15.29 20.07 -22.99
N THR A 90 -15.39 21.39 -22.95
CA THR A 90 -14.32 22.25 -22.43
C THR A 90 -14.55 22.56 -20.96
N ILE A 91 -13.53 23.06 -20.26
CA ILE A 91 -13.69 23.51 -18.87
C ILE A 91 -14.77 24.59 -18.77
N ARG A 92 -14.83 25.50 -19.75
CA ARG A 92 -15.87 26.54 -19.82
C ARG A 92 -17.27 25.97 -20.03
N ASN A 93 -17.41 24.92 -20.83
CA ASN A 93 -18.68 24.32 -21.19
C ASN A 93 -19.12 23.18 -20.26
N GLY A 94 -18.61 23.17 -19.02
CA GLY A 94 -19.09 22.25 -17.98
C GLY A 94 -18.61 20.81 -18.15
N THR A 95 -17.35 20.59 -18.52
CA THR A 95 -16.79 19.23 -18.61
C THR A 95 -16.65 18.52 -17.25
N ILE A 96 -16.61 19.27 -16.13
CA ILE A 96 -16.43 18.75 -14.76
C ILE A 96 -17.79 18.74 -14.07
N ALA A 97 -18.41 17.56 -13.95
CA ALA A 97 -19.78 17.40 -13.47
C ALA A 97 -20.01 17.92 -12.02
N PRO A 98 -19.11 17.70 -11.04
CA PRO A 98 -19.30 18.21 -9.68
C PRO A 98 -19.45 19.75 -9.62
N PHE A 99 -18.85 20.47 -10.56
CA PHE A 99 -18.76 21.93 -10.54
C PHE A 99 -19.94 22.64 -11.20
N ASP A 100 -20.83 21.90 -11.86
CA ASP A 100 -22.02 22.46 -12.51
C ASP A 100 -23.08 22.97 -11.49
N SER A 101 -23.01 22.49 -10.25
CA SER A 101 -23.94 22.91 -9.20
C SER A 101 -23.58 24.27 -8.58
N GLN A 102 -24.60 25.01 -8.13
CA GLN A 102 -24.43 26.34 -7.52
C GLN A 102 -23.50 26.34 -6.31
N LYS A 103 -23.49 25.25 -5.53
CA LYS A 103 -22.63 25.08 -4.35
C LYS A 103 -21.16 24.96 -4.69
N PHE A 104 -20.82 24.28 -5.79
CA PHE A 104 -19.44 24.00 -6.18
C PHE A 104 -18.92 24.94 -7.27
N SER A 105 -19.74 25.88 -7.73
CA SER A 105 -19.35 26.96 -8.67
C SER A 105 -18.17 27.83 -8.20
N MET A 106 -17.85 27.84 -6.89
CA MET A 106 -16.65 28.49 -6.37
C MET A 106 -15.37 27.80 -6.86
N HIS A 107 -15.33 26.46 -6.83
CA HIS A 107 -14.18 25.69 -7.26
C HIS A 107 -13.89 25.86 -8.75
N LEU A 108 -14.94 25.94 -9.58
CA LEU A 108 -14.77 26.27 -11.00
C LEU A 108 -14.14 27.66 -11.19
N ARG A 109 -14.56 28.66 -10.40
CA ARG A 109 -13.98 30.01 -10.47
C ARG A 109 -12.51 30.00 -10.08
N ASP A 110 -12.13 29.24 -9.06
CA ASP A 110 -10.73 29.13 -8.64
C ASP A 110 -9.88 28.38 -9.67
N LEU A 111 -10.39 27.29 -10.26
CA LEU A 111 -9.75 26.63 -11.39
C LEU A 111 -9.55 27.58 -12.58
N ILE A 112 -10.57 28.37 -12.95
CA ILE A 112 -10.47 29.33 -14.04
C ILE A 112 -9.40 30.41 -13.76
N LYS A 113 -9.27 30.89 -12.51
CA LYS A 113 -8.21 31.85 -12.14
C LYS A 113 -6.83 31.24 -12.31
N VAL A 114 -6.64 30.00 -11.85
CA VAL A 114 -5.38 29.27 -12.02
C VAL A 114 -5.06 29.08 -13.50
N CYS A 115 -6.04 28.64 -14.31
CA CYS A 115 -5.85 28.52 -15.76
C CYS A 115 -5.47 29.85 -16.41
N ALA A 116 -6.08 30.96 -15.99
CA ALA A 116 -5.74 32.29 -16.52
C ALA A 116 -4.30 32.72 -16.16
N ARG A 117 -3.85 32.44 -14.93
CA ARG A 117 -2.49 32.76 -14.46
C ARG A 117 -1.43 31.91 -15.19
N GLU A 118 -1.70 30.62 -15.32
CA GLU A 118 -0.80 29.64 -15.95
C GLU A 118 -0.91 29.61 -17.48
N LYS A 119 -1.83 30.40 -18.07
CA LYS A 119 -2.12 30.47 -19.50
C LYS A 119 -2.60 29.14 -20.09
N TYR A 120 -3.34 28.36 -19.32
CA TYR A 120 -4.02 27.16 -19.80
C TYR A 120 -5.31 27.52 -20.53
N SER A 121 -5.55 26.85 -21.66
CA SER A 121 -6.77 27.03 -22.43
C SER A 121 -7.96 26.35 -21.74
N ILE A 122 -8.98 27.13 -21.40
CA ILE A 122 -10.26 26.63 -20.87
C ILE A 122 -11.29 26.32 -21.96
N ASP A 123 -10.94 26.63 -23.21
CA ASP A 123 -11.76 26.45 -24.42
C ASP A 123 -11.30 25.25 -25.27
N THR A 124 -10.29 24.51 -24.77
CA THR A 124 -9.86 23.22 -25.34
C THR A 124 -10.68 22.10 -24.71
N ALA A 125 -11.06 21.10 -25.52
CA ALA A 125 -11.75 19.92 -25.05
C ALA A 125 -10.88 19.16 -24.02
N TYR A 126 -11.50 18.58 -22.98
CA TYR A 126 -10.74 17.88 -21.93
C TYR A 126 -9.87 16.75 -22.50
N ALA A 127 -10.34 16.04 -23.51
CA ALA A 127 -9.58 15.01 -24.22
C ALA A 127 -8.20 15.51 -24.68
N ASP A 128 -8.17 16.72 -25.26
CA ASP A 128 -7.00 17.33 -25.90
C ASP A 128 -6.15 18.16 -24.93
N LEU A 129 -6.54 18.26 -23.65
CA LEU A 129 -5.76 19.00 -22.66
C LEU A 129 -4.41 18.30 -22.39
N PRO A 130 -3.32 19.08 -22.25
CA PRO A 130 -2.04 18.56 -21.79
C PRO A 130 -2.17 17.88 -20.43
N LYS A 131 -1.30 16.89 -20.18
CA LYS A 131 -1.31 16.13 -18.93
C LYS A 131 -1.14 17.02 -17.70
N GLU A 132 -0.32 18.08 -17.80
CA GLU A 132 -0.10 19.03 -16.71
C GLU A 132 -1.40 19.76 -16.32
N VAL A 133 -2.26 20.07 -17.30
CA VAL A 133 -3.54 20.74 -17.03
C VAL A 133 -4.51 19.76 -16.37
N LYS A 134 -4.54 18.51 -16.83
CA LYS A 134 -5.33 17.44 -16.18
C LYS A 134 -4.86 17.21 -14.75
N ASP A 135 -3.55 17.16 -14.51
CA ASP A 135 -2.98 17.05 -13.18
C ASP A 135 -3.41 18.21 -12.27
N VAL A 136 -3.45 19.44 -12.78
CA VAL A 136 -3.95 20.60 -12.01
C VAL A 136 -5.44 20.48 -11.68
N ILE A 137 -6.25 20.00 -12.63
CA ILE A 137 -7.69 19.75 -12.41
C ILE A 137 -7.89 18.73 -11.28
N TRP A 138 -7.12 17.64 -11.27
CA TRP A 138 -7.28 16.57 -10.28
C TRP A 138 -6.63 16.85 -8.93
N LYS A 139 -5.40 17.36 -8.92
CA LYS A 139 -4.58 17.52 -7.69
C LYS A 139 -4.70 18.91 -7.07
N GLY A 140 -5.27 19.86 -7.79
CA GLY A 140 -5.29 21.26 -7.39
C GLY A 140 -3.98 21.98 -7.64
N LYS A 141 -4.04 23.31 -7.56
CA LYS A 141 -2.89 24.22 -7.62
C LYS A 141 -3.30 25.57 -7.03
N ASP A 142 -2.42 26.13 -6.19
CA ASP A 142 -2.61 27.44 -5.54
C ASP A 142 -3.96 27.56 -4.80
N GLU A 143 -4.85 28.47 -5.22
CA GLU A 143 -6.18 28.64 -4.61
C GLU A 143 -7.19 27.55 -4.97
N TYR A 144 -6.91 26.75 -6.01
CA TYR A 144 -7.79 25.66 -6.43
C TYR A 144 -7.37 24.34 -5.76
N ILE A 145 -8.31 23.71 -5.04
CA ILE A 145 -8.04 22.54 -4.20
C ILE A 145 -7.98 21.20 -4.96
N GLY A 146 -8.36 21.17 -6.24
CA GLY A 146 -8.52 19.92 -7.00
C GLY A 146 -9.94 19.36 -6.94
N ILE A 147 -10.10 18.14 -7.45
CA ILE A 147 -11.33 17.34 -7.36
C ILE A 147 -11.30 16.50 -6.09
#